data_AF-A0A8B4GUM2-F1
#
_entry.id   AF-A0A8B4GUM2-F1
#
_cell.length_a   1.000
_cell.length_b   1.000
_cell.length_c   1.000
_cell.angle_alpha   90.00
_cell.angle_beta   90.00
_cell.angle_gamma   90.00
#
_symmetry.space_group_name_H-M   'P 1'
#
loop_
_entity.id
_entity.type
_entity.pdbx_description
1 polymer ?
#
loop_
_entity_poly.entity_id
_entity_poly.type
_entity_poly.pdbx_seq_one_letter_code
_entity_poly.pdbx_strand_id
1 'polypeptide(L)'
;MKKTLGLLALLLLSGCGAGAGHQTGTPLPGPQAETQTATPLSYPARVHNAVSRELRLPERARGQRCTISIRLRPNGKLASSKIVRGDAPLCAAANAAVQRTQFPPMANATEYALFNAVVLDFVP
;
A
#
# COMPACT_ATOMS: atom_id res chain seq x y z
N MET A 1 -19.75 -26.34 40.51
CA MET A 1 -19.34 -25.63 39.28
C MET A 1 -18.74 -24.29 39.70
N LYS A 2 -17.51 -24.01 39.27
CA LYS A 2 -16.58 -23.06 39.88
C LYS A 2 -16.77 -21.69 39.21
N LYS A 3 -17.19 -20.68 39.96
CA LYS A 3 -17.45 -19.31 39.46
C LYS A 3 -16.12 -18.56 39.32
N THR A 4 -15.69 -18.30 38.09
CA THR A 4 -14.51 -17.46 37.80
C THR A 4 -14.90 -16.00 37.93
N LEU A 5 -14.46 -15.37 39.02
CA LEU A 5 -14.56 -13.94 39.26
C LEU A 5 -13.32 -13.27 38.64
N GLY A 6 -13.49 -12.70 37.44
CA GLY A 6 -12.43 -11.96 36.75
C GLY A 6 -12.38 -10.51 37.22
N LEU A 7 -11.26 -10.13 37.85
CA LEU A 7 -10.99 -8.78 38.35
C LEU A 7 -10.90 -7.74 37.22
N LEU A 8 -11.41 -6.54 37.53
CA LEU A 8 -11.30 -5.29 36.79
C LEU A 8 -9.85 -4.94 36.42
N ALA A 9 -9.65 -4.56 35.16
CA ALA A 9 -8.48 -3.79 34.71
C ALA A 9 -8.94 -2.37 34.34
N LEU A 10 -8.75 -1.42 35.26
CA LEU A 10 -8.87 0.02 35.00
C LEU A 10 -7.45 0.57 34.75
N LEU A 11 -7.05 0.67 33.48
CA LEU A 11 -5.87 1.44 33.09
C LEU A 11 -6.31 2.88 32.81
N LEU A 12 -6.17 3.72 33.85
CA LEU A 12 -6.38 5.15 33.78
C LEU A 12 -5.30 5.79 32.90
N LEU A 13 -5.74 6.51 31.87
CA LEU A 13 -4.93 7.46 31.12
C LEU A 13 -4.56 8.64 32.02
N SER A 14 -3.27 8.92 32.17
CA SER A 14 -2.77 10.22 32.63
C SER A 14 -1.73 10.71 31.61
N GLY A 15 -2.10 11.76 30.89
CA GLY A 15 -1.22 12.55 30.03
C GLY A 15 -0.80 13.87 30.68
N CYS A 16 0.14 14.55 29.99
CA CYS A 16 0.69 15.92 30.18
C CYS A 16 1.44 16.20 31.49
N GLY A 17 2.57 16.93 31.53
CA GLY A 17 3.31 17.70 30.53
C GLY A 17 4.38 18.57 31.22
N ALA A 18 5.22 19.22 30.41
CA ALA A 18 6.09 20.38 30.70
C ALA A 18 7.27 20.20 31.69
N GLY A 19 8.47 19.99 31.14
CA GLY A 19 9.74 20.33 31.77
C GLY A 19 10.47 21.37 30.93
N ALA A 20 10.57 22.59 31.45
CA ALA A 20 11.21 23.74 30.81
C ALA A 20 12.74 23.73 30.97
N GLY A 21 13.43 24.21 29.93
CA GLY A 21 14.61 25.08 30.03
C GLY A 21 15.96 24.44 30.36
N HIS A 22 16.82 24.35 29.35
CA HIS A 22 18.09 25.11 29.24
C HIS A 22 18.90 24.55 28.05
N GLN A 23 19.25 25.42 27.10
CA GLN A 23 20.63 25.56 26.61
C GLN A 23 20.72 26.65 25.54
N THR A 24 21.25 27.77 26.01
CA THR A 24 22.20 28.68 25.34
C THR A 24 22.66 28.31 23.93
N GLY A 25 22.34 29.20 22.99
CA GLY A 25 23.18 29.68 21.89
C GLY A 25 24.08 28.68 21.15
N THR A 26 23.62 28.22 19.99
CA THR A 26 24.47 27.78 18.87
C THR A 26 23.71 28.11 17.57
N PRO A 27 24.40 28.45 16.47
CA PRO A 27 23.82 29.20 15.36
C PRO A 27 22.72 28.39 14.65
N LEU A 28 21.65 29.08 14.28
CA LEU A 28 20.54 28.55 13.47
C LEU A 28 21.09 27.76 12.27
N PRO A 29 20.84 26.45 12.16
CA PRO A 29 20.74 25.84 10.86
C PRO A 29 19.52 26.48 10.20
N GLY A 30 19.67 26.99 8.97
CA GLY A 30 18.51 27.35 8.15
C GLY A 30 17.54 26.16 8.04
N PRO A 31 16.35 26.31 7.42
CA PRO A 31 15.43 25.20 7.24
C PRO A 31 16.21 24.05 6.60
N GLN A 32 16.58 23.06 7.41
CA GLN A 32 17.08 21.81 6.90
C GLN A 32 15.82 21.26 6.26
N ALA A 33 15.74 21.42 4.94
CA ALA A 33 14.98 20.51 4.12
C ALA A 33 15.61 19.16 4.45
N GLU A 34 15.05 18.52 5.48
CA GLU A 34 15.22 17.11 5.75
C GLU A 34 14.88 16.49 4.40
N THR A 35 15.92 16.15 3.64
CA THR A 35 15.75 15.34 2.46
C THR A 35 15.38 14.00 3.05
N GLN A 36 14.07 13.84 3.30
CA GLN A 36 13.47 12.58 3.67
C GLN A 36 13.78 11.67 2.49
N THR A 37 14.89 10.94 2.57
CA THR A 37 15.23 9.87 1.63
C THR A 37 14.15 8.82 1.81
N ALA A 38 13.05 8.99 1.07
CA ALA A 38 11.94 8.07 1.09
C ALA A 38 12.48 6.71 0.64
N THR A 39 12.33 5.70 1.48
CA THR A 39 12.68 4.33 1.13
C THR A 39 11.94 3.94 -0.16
N PRO A 40 12.64 3.44 -1.20
CA PRO A 40 12.00 3.03 -2.43
C PRO A 40 10.89 1.99 -2.19
N LEU A 41 9.73 2.19 -2.81
CA LEU A 41 8.61 1.26 -2.72
C LEU A 41 8.99 -0.11 -3.29
N SER A 42 8.51 -1.18 -2.66
CA SER A 42 8.64 -2.55 -3.17
C SER A 42 7.97 -2.70 -4.54
N TYR A 43 8.42 -3.66 -5.36
CA TYR A 43 7.85 -3.86 -6.70
C TYR A 43 6.33 -4.02 -6.70
N PRO A 44 5.72 -4.87 -5.84
CA PRO A 44 4.26 -5.02 -5.83
C PRO A 44 3.52 -3.73 -5.52
N ALA A 45 4.08 -2.88 -4.63
CA ALA A 45 3.51 -1.58 -4.33
C ALA A 45 3.58 -0.63 -5.53
N ARG A 46 4.70 -0.63 -6.28
CA ARG A 46 4.82 0.16 -7.51
C ARG A 46 3.82 -0.28 -8.58
N VAL A 47 3.64 -1.59 -8.75
CA VAL A 47 2.65 -2.19 -9.66
C VAL A 47 1.22 -1.81 -9.24
N HIS A 48 0.87 -1.99 -7.97
CA HIS A 48 -0.47 -1.65 -7.45
C HIS A 48 -0.78 -0.17 -7.65
N ASN A 49 0.17 0.71 -7.32
CA ASN A 49 0.02 2.15 -7.52
C ASN A 49 -0.13 2.50 -9.02
N ALA A 50 0.58 1.81 -9.91
CA ALA A 50 0.45 2.04 -11.35
C ALA A 50 -0.96 1.70 -11.86
N VAL A 51 -1.52 0.56 -11.45
CA VAL A 51 -2.89 0.17 -11.85
C VAL A 51 -3.94 1.07 -11.19
N SER A 52 -3.74 1.44 -9.92
CA SER A 52 -4.66 2.32 -9.19
C SER A 52 -4.82 3.69 -9.86
N ARG A 53 -3.75 4.23 -10.49
CA ARG A 53 -3.84 5.48 -11.26
C ARG A 53 -4.68 5.36 -12.54
N GLU A 54 -4.74 4.17 -13.13
CA GLU A 54 -5.53 3.87 -14.34
C GLU A 54 -6.96 3.42 -14.04
N LEU A 55 -7.25 3.13 -12.76
CA LEU A 55 -8.52 2.59 -12.30
C LEU A 55 -9.57 3.70 -12.24
N ARG A 56 -10.58 3.58 -13.10
CA ARG A 56 -11.80 4.38 -13.04
C ARG A 56 -12.86 3.61 -12.27
N LEU A 57 -13.18 4.08 -11.08
CA LEU A 57 -14.13 3.41 -10.19
C LEU A 57 -15.56 3.51 -10.73
N PRO A 58 -16.32 2.40 -10.75
CA PRO A 58 -17.77 2.45 -10.96
C PRO A 58 -18.49 3.22 -9.84
N GLU A 59 -19.67 3.79 -10.13
CA GLU A 59 -20.44 4.59 -9.17
C GLU A 59 -20.76 3.85 -7.85
N ARG A 60 -20.97 2.53 -7.91
CA ARG A 60 -21.34 1.68 -6.77
C ARG A 60 -20.20 0.75 -6.33
N ALA A 61 -18.97 1.23 -6.35
CA ALA A 61 -17.79 0.43 -6.00
C ALA A 61 -17.46 0.40 -4.50
N ARG A 62 -18.02 1.32 -3.68
CA ARG A 62 -17.73 1.39 -2.24
C ARG A 62 -18.08 0.07 -1.55
N GLY A 63 -17.14 -0.46 -0.78
CA GLY A 63 -17.31 -1.73 -0.05
C GLY A 63 -17.30 -2.97 -0.93
N GLN A 64 -17.17 -2.81 -2.25
CA GLN A 64 -16.90 -3.89 -3.17
C GLN A 64 -15.41 -4.21 -3.18
N ARG A 65 -15.09 -5.38 -3.72
CA ARG A 65 -13.71 -5.85 -3.85
C ARG A 65 -13.49 -6.52 -5.19
N CYS A 66 -12.32 -6.29 -5.77
CA CYS A 66 -11.82 -7.14 -6.85
C CYS A 66 -10.39 -7.61 -6.58
N THR A 67 -10.15 -8.90 -6.81
CA THR A 67 -8.81 -9.48 -6.78
C THR A 67 -8.45 -10.00 -8.17
N ILE A 68 -7.31 -9.56 -8.72
CA ILE A 68 -6.78 -9.93 -10.03
C ILE A 68 -5.35 -10.45 -9.86
N SER A 69 -5.00 -11.55 -10.52
CA SER A 69 -3.62 -12.02 -10.62
C SER A 69 -3.05 -11.63 -11.97
N ILE A 70 -1.85 -11.07 -11.98
CA ILE A 70 -1.13 -10.72 -13.20
C ILE A 70 0.26 -11.37 -13.22
N ARG A 71 0.79 -11.57 -14.42
CA ARG A 71 2.19 -11.93 -14.63
C ARG A 71 2.87 -10.86 -15.49
N LEU A 72 4.08 -10.49 -15.11
CA LEU A 72 4.86 -9.46 -15.78
C LEU A 72 6.18 -10.06 -16.28
N ARG A 73 6.62 -9.61 -17.46
CA ARG A 73 7.97 -9.85 -17.95
C ARG A 73 8.96 -8.91 -17.25
N PRO A 74 10.28 -9.19 -17.27
CA PRO A 74 11.28 -8.34 -16.61
C PRO A 74 11.23 -6.85 -17.04
N ASN A 75 10.86 -6.58 -18.29
CA ASN A 75 10.72 -5.24 -18.84
C ASN A 75 9.39 -4.53 -18.48
N GLY A 76 8.58 -5.11 -17.58
CA GLY A 76 7.28 -4.58 -17.18
C GLY A 76 6.15 -4.87 -18.18
N LYS A 77 6.36 -5.62 -19.26
CA LYS A 77 5.25 -5.99 -20.16
C LYS A 77 4.33 -7.02 -19.51
N LEU A 78 3.02 -6.79 -19.61
CA LEU A 78 2.00 -7.73 -19.15
C LEU A 78 2.09 -9.03 -19.96
N ALA A 79 2.30 -10.14 -19.27
CA ALA A 79 2.29 -11.47 -19.86
C ALA A 79 0.90 -12.10 -19.79
N SER A 80 0.21 -11.95 -18.65
CA SER A 80 -1.18 -12.40 -18.50
C SER A 80 -1.88 -11.67 -17.36
N SER A 81 -3.21 -11.67 -17.41
CA SER A 81 -4.12 -11.19 -16.35
C SER A 81 -5.26 -12.19 -16.17
N LYS A 82 -5.67 -12.43 -14.93
CA LYS A 82 -6.81 -13.26 -14.57
C LYS A 82 -7.56 -12.64 -13.39
N ILE A 83 -8.85 -12.40 -13.57
CA ILE A 83 -9.76 -12.08 -12.46
C ILE A 83 -9.86 -13.33 -11.58
N VAL A 84 -9.52 -13.19 -10.29
CA VAL A 84 -9.58 -14.29 -9.32
C VAL A 84 -10.97 -14.35 -8.70
N ARG A 85 -11.47 -13.22 -8.22
CA ARG A 85 -12.79 -13.08 -7.56
C ARG A 85 -13.13 -11.61 -7.37
N GLY A 86 -14.42 -11.33 -7.14
CA GLY A 86 -14.88 -10.00 -6.75
C GLY A 86 -16.19 -9.60 -7.39
N ASP A 87 -16.58 -8.36 -7.14
CA ASP A 87 -17.69 -7.69 -7.80
C ASP A 87 -17.43 -7.54 -9.31
N ALA A 88 -18.40 -7.91 -10.13
CA ALA A 88 -18.21 -7.98 -11.58
C ALA A 88 -17.93 -6.60 -12.21
N PRO A 89 -18.71 -5.53 -11.93
CA PRO A 89 -18.39 -4.18 -12.38
C PRO A 89 -17.00 -3.70 -11.96
N LEU A 90 -16.64 -3.85 -10.68
CA LEU A 90 -15.32 -3.44 -10.18
C LEU A 90 -14.20 -4.25 -10.83
N CYS A 91 -14.38 -5.56 -11.01
CA CYS A 91 -13.39 -6.41 -11.66
C CYS A 91 -13.23 -6.12 -13.16
N ALA A 92 -14.31 -5.77 -13.86
CA ALA A 92 -14.22 -5.31 -15.23
C ALA A 92 -13.41 -4.01 -15.33
N ALA A 93 -13.66 -3.05 -14.43
CA ALA A 93 -12.92 -1.79 -14.37
C ALA A 93 -11.43 -2.01 -14.02
N ALA A 94 -11.15 -2.84 -13.03
CA ALA A 94 -9.78 -3.18 -12.62
C ALA A 94 -9.01 -3.93 -13.72
N ASN A 95 -9.63 -4.89 -14.40
CA ASN A 95 -8.98 -5.57 -15.51
C ASN A 95 -8.72 -4.60 -16.68
N ALA A 96 -9.65 -3.70 -16.99
CA ALA A 96 -9.42 -2.66 -18.00
C ALA A 96 -8.26 -1.73 -17.62
N ALA A 97 -8.13 -1.36 -16.35
CA ALA A 97 -6.99 -0.59 -15.85
C ALA A 97 -5.67 -1.36 -16.02
N VAL A 98 -5.63 -2.64 -15.67
CA VAL A 98 -4.47 -3.53 -15.88
C VAL A 98 -4.02 -3.54 -17.35
N GLN A 99 -4.96 -3.63 -18.30
CA GLN A 99 -4.63 -3.64 -19.73
C GLN A 99 -4.05 -2.31 -20.25
N ARG A 100 -4.44 -1.18 -19.65
CA ARG A 100 -3.93 0.16 -20.03
C ARG A 100 -2.63 0.54 -19.31
N THR A 101 -2.33 -0.12 -18.20
CA THR A 101 -1.22 0.24 -17.32
C THR A 101 0.13 0.00 -18.01
N GLN A 102 0.99 1.02 -17.95
CA GLN A 102 2.42 0.86 -18.20
C GLN A 102 3.09 0.47 -16.89
N PHE A 103 3.40 -0.82 -16.73
CA PHE A 103 4.02 -1.30 -15.49
C PHE A 103 5.51 -0.93 -15.44
N PRO A 104 6.04 -0.64 -14.23
CA PRO A 104 7.45 -0.38 -14.08
C PRO A 104 8.28 -1.62 -14.47
N PRO A 105 9.43 -1.44 -15.13
CA PRO A 105 10.39 -2.52 -15.29
C PRO A 105 10.94 -2.94 -13.93
N MET A 106 11.41 -4.18 -13.85
CA MET A 106 12.12 -4.67 -12.67
C MET A 106 13.58 -4.25 -12.74
N ALA A 107 14.19 -3.97 -11.59
CA ALA A 107 15.55 -3.47 -11.51
C ALA A 107 16.59 -4.57 -11.76
N ASN A 108 16.28 -5.83 -11.40
CA ASN A 108 17.20 -6.96 -11.54
C ASN A 108 16.48 -8.32 -11.53
N ALA A 109 17.26 -9.38 -11.78
CA ALA A 109 16.76 -10.76 -11.81
C ALA A 109 16.18 -11.24 -10.47
N THR A 110 16.68 -10.73 -9.34
CA THR A 110 16.16 -11.07 -8.00
C THR A 110 14.73 -10.55 -7.83
N GLU A 111 14.48 -9.29 -8.21
CA GLU A 111 13.14 -8.70 -8.19
C GLU A 111 12.18 -9.48 -9.12
N TYR A 112 12.67 -9.98 -10.27
CA TYR A 112 11.89 -10.86 -11.15
C TYR A 112 11.59 -12.23 -10.57
N ALA A 113 12.58 -12.89 -9.95
CA ALA A 113 12.38 -14.18 -9.31
C ALA A 113 11.31 -14.09 -8.21
N LEU A 114 11.28 -12.98 -7.48
CA LEU A 114 10.33 -12.74 -6.39
C LEU A 114 8.95 -12.27 -6.88
N PHE A 115 8.87 -11.47 -7.94
CA PHE A 115 7.65 -10.71 -8.27
C PHE A 115 7.20 -10.81 -9.74
N ASN A 116 7.59 -11.86 -10.47
CA ASN A 116 7.04 -12.12 -11.81
C ASN A 116 5.53 -12.42 -11.82
N ALA A 117 4.94 -12.75 -10.68
CA ALA A 117 3.50 -12.87 -10.47
C ALA A 117 3.07 -11.98 -9.31
N VAL A 118 2.05 -11.16 -9.54
CA VAL A 118 1.52 -10.22 -8.54
C VAL A 118 0.01 -10.43 -8.41
N VAL A 119 -0.49 -10.48 -7.18
CA VAL A 119 -1.92 -10.44 -6.89
C VAL A 119 -2.26 -9.02 -6.47
N LEU A 120 -3.15 -8.40 -7.24
CA LEU A 120 -3.66 -7.06 -7.01
C LEU A 120 -5.03 -7.16 -6.39
N ASP A 121 -5.24 -6.33 -5.39
CA ASP A 121 -6.47 -6.30 -4.63
C ASP A 121 -6.96 -4.87 -4.49
N PHE A 122 -8.19 -4.63 -4.94
CA PHE A 122 -8.83 -3.33 -4.99
C PHE A 122 -10.05 -3.34 -4.09
N VAL A 123 -10.04 -2.46 -3.09
CA VAL A 123 -11.13 -2.20 -2.15
C VAL A 123 -11.30 -0.67 -2.09
N PRO A 124 -12.23 -0.11 -2.89
CA PRO A 124 -12.46 1.34 -2.99
C PRO A 124 -13.24 1.94 -1.82
#